data_AF-A0A924BBL7-F1
#
_entry.id   AF-A0A924BBL7-F1
#
_cell.length_a   1.000
_cell.length_b   1.000
_cell.length_c   1.000
_cell.angle_alpha   90.00
_cell.angle_beta   90.00
_cell.angle_gamma   90.00
#
_symmetry.space_group_name_H-M   'P 1'
#
loop_
_entity.id
_entity.type
_entity.pdbx_description
1 polymer ?
#
loop_
_entity_poly.entity_id
_entity_poly.type
_entity_poly.pdbx_seq_one_letter_code
_entity_poly.pdbx_strand_id
1 'polypeptide(L)'
;MRYLLALCLALAACDSLPASFKRPPPPPPPLTLPPADGRQAVLYNDGFDYVVNYQSLAQAREKVFLRVARNSAPDLTYSDGLLAKRVAEAYCARYNRPLNPAAYGTFSQPNAWLFEGGCG
;
A
#
# COMPACT_ATOMS: atom_id res chain seq x y z
N MET A 1 34.41 4.34 68.36
CA MET A 1 34.96 2.96 68.41
C MET A 1 34.24 2.17 67.33
N ARG A 2 34.86 1.85 66.20
CA ARG A 2 35.97 0.90 65.92
C ARG A 2 35.39 -0.33 65.20
N TYR A 3 35.71 -0.40 63.91
CA TYR A 3 35.97 -1.56 63.04
C TYR A 3 34.88 -2.64 62.81
N LEU A 4 34.42 -2.88 61.58
CA LEU A 4 35.04 -3.64 60.45
C LEU A 4 35.03 -5.17 60.65
N LEU A 5 34.15 -5.84 59.90
CA LEU A 5 34.26 -7.21 59.35
C LEU A 5 32.99 -7.44 58.49
N ALA A 6 32.98 -7.15 57.19
CA ALA A 6 33.57 -7.89 56.08
C ALA A 6 33.12 -9.37 56.04
N LEU A 7 32.09 -9.66 55.23
CA LEU A 7 31.91 -10.98 54.62
C LEU A 7 31.36 -10.83 53.20
N CYS A 8 32.23 -11.05 52.22
CA CYS A 8 31.88 -11.21 50.82
C CYS A 8 31.24 -12.58 50.57
N LEU A 9 30.09 -12.60 49.90
CA LEU A 9 29.62 -13.70 49.05
C LEU A 9 28.87 -13.05 47.89
N ALA A 10 29.57 -12.75 46.81
CA ALA A 10 29.73 -13.64 45.65
C ALA A 10 28.46 -13.64 44.76
N LEU A 11 28.60 -12.90 43.64
CA LEU A 11 28.01 -13.12 42.32
C LEU A 11 26.75 -14.00 42.25
N ALA A 12 25.60 -13.37 42.00
CA ALA A 12 24.48 -13.99 41.34
C ALA A 12 23.84 -13.01 40.34
N ALA A 13 24.39 -13.02 39.13
CA ALA A 13 23.70 -12.80 37.87
C ALA A 13 22.70 -11.62 37.76
N CYS A 14 23.23 -10.42 37.52
CA CYS A 14 22.60 -9.51 36.56
C CYS A 14 22.90 -10.03 35.16
N ASP A 15 22.25 -11.11 34.72
CA ASP A 15 22.41 -11.60 33.35
C ASP A 15 21.22 -12.45 32.94
N SER A 16 20.25 -11.83 32.25
CA SER A 16 19.43 -12.45 31.20
C SER A 16 18.26 -11.54 30.81
N LEU A 17 18.55 -10.41 30.17
CA LEU A 17 17.65 -9.88 29.14
C LEU A 17 18.05 -10.57 27.83
N PRO A 18 17.34 -11.61 27.36
CA PRO A 18 17.64 -12.17 26.06
C PRO A 18 17.31 -11.11 25.01
N ALA A 19 18.36 -10.82 24.25
CA ALA A 19 18.39 -10.14 22.97
C ALA A 19 17.02 -9.90 22.31
N SER A 20 16.77 -8.62 22.06
CA SER A 20 16.35 -8.16 20.74
C SER A 20 15.13 -8.87 20.16
N PHE A 21 13.93 -8.37 20.49
CA PHE A 21 12.82 -8.40 19.55
C PHE A 21 13.25 -7.61 18.30
N LYS A 22 14.05 -8.24 17.43
CA LYS A 22 14.15 -7.85 16.04
C LYS A 22 12.73 -7.99 15.52
N ARG A 23 12.04 -6.86 15.44
CA ARG A 23 10.77 -6.75 14.73
C ARG A 23 11.00 -7.47 13.39
N PRO A 24 10.19 -8.48 13.03
CA PRO A 24 10.34 -9.11 11.74
C PRO A 24 10.37 -7.98 10.68
N PRO A 25 11.25 -8.08 9.67
CA PRO A 25 11.28 -7.09 8.62
C PRO A 25 9.85 -6.91 8.11
N PRO A 26 9.40 -5.66 7.84
CA PRO A 26 8.09 -5.47 7.24
C PRO A 26 7.98 -6.40 6.03
N PRO A 27 6.80 -7.01 5.79
CA PRO A 27 6.60 -7.81 4.59
C PRO A 27 7.07 -6.98 3.38
N PRO A 28 7.70 -7.60 2.38
CA PRO A 28 8.08 -6.88 1.18
C PRO A 28 6.85 -6.13 0.69
N PRO A 29 6.98 -4.86 0.26
CA PRO A 29 5.86 -4.17 -0.35
C PRO A 29 5.27 -5.08 -1.43
N PRO A 30 3.94 -5.15 -1.57
CA PRO A 30 3.34 -5.87 -2.67
C PRO A 30 4.08 -5.48 -3.94
N LEU A 31 4.38 -6.44 -4.82
CA LEU A 31 4.95 -6.15 -6.14
C LEU A 31 3.87 -5.45 -6.97
N THR A 32 3.54 -4.22 -6.62
CA THR A 32 2.88 -3.26 -7.48
C THR A 32 3.90 -2.92 -8.55
N LEU A 33 3.64 -3.39 -9.76
CA LEU A 33 4.33 -2.91 -10.95
C LEU A 33 4.43 -1.38 -10.87
N PRO A 34 5.63 -0.78 -10.98
CA PRO A 34 5.77 0.66 -10.92
C PRO A 34 4.90 1.32 -12.01
N PRO A 35 4.29 2.48 -11.74
CA PRO A 35 3.47 3.19 -12.73
C PRO A 35 4.32 3.52 -13.95
N ALA A 36 3.84 3.17 -15.14
CA ALA A 36 4.64 3.29 -16.35
C ALA A 36 4.76 4.74 -16.88
N ASP A 37 4.18 5.72 -16.17
CA ASP A 37 4.45 7.16 -16.26
C ASP A 37 4.78 7.81 -14.89
N GLY A 38 4.92 7.02 -13.81
CA GLY A 38 5.30 7.51 -12.48
C GLY A 38 4.17 8.13 -11.63
N ARG A 39 2.94 8.28 -12.12
CA ARG A 39 1.88 8.98 -11.36
C ARG A 39 1.10 8.03 -10.45
N GLN A 40 1.26 8.22 -9.15
CA GLN A 40 0.53 7.53 -8.10
C GLN A 40 -0.10 8.55 -7.14
N ALA A 41 -1.30 8.27 -6.65
CA ALA A 41 -1.89 9.04 -5.56
C ALA A 41 -2.61 8.13 -4.57
N VAL A 42 -2.61 8.56 -3.31
CA VAL A 42 -3.50 8.00 -2.29
C VAL A 42 -4.78 8.84 -2.23
N LEU A 43 -5.92 8.16 -2.26
CA LEU A 43 -7.25 8.75 -2.15
C LEU A 43 -7.96 8.14 -0.95
N TYR A 44 -8.56 8.98 -0.12
CA TYR A 44 -9.43 8.54 0.95
C TYR A 44 -10.88 8.54 0.44
N ASN A 45 -11.57 7.40 0.57
CA ASN A 45 -12.97 7.27 0.23
C ASN A 45 -13.66 6.26 1.17
N ASP A 46 -14.85 6.58 1.65
CA ASP A 46 -15.65 5.69 2.50
C ASP A 46 -14.88 5.03 3.67
N GLY A 47 -13.97 5.76 4.32
CA GLY A 47 -13.22 5.23 5.47
C GLY A 47 -11.88 4.56 5.13
N PHE A 48 -11.56 4.38 3.84
CA PHE A 48 -10.39 3.62 3.40
C PHE A 48 -9.46 4.43 2.51
N ASP A 49 -8.18 4.08 2.56
CA ASP A 49 -7.15 4.60 1.66
C ASP A 49 -7.05 3.71 0.41
N TYR A 50 -7.05 4.35 -0.75
CA TYR A 50 -6.90 3.73 -2.05
C TYR A 50 -5.66 4.24 -2.74
N VAL A 51 -4.85 3.32 -3.24
CA VAL A 51 -3.73 3.62 -4.13
C VAL A 51 -4.23 3.57 -5.56
N VAL A 52 -4.13 4.69 -6.26
CA VAL A 52 -4.39 4.79 -7.69
C VAL A 52 -3.07 4.99 -8.43
N ASN A 53 -2.76 4.10 -9.37
CA ASN A 53 -1.57 4.16 -10.20
C ASN A 53 -1.97 4.35 -11.65
N TYR A 54 -1.41 5.36 -12.31
CA TYR A 54 -1.50 5.52 -13.76
C TYR A 54 -0.41 4.67 -14.42
N GLN A 55 -0.75 3.93 -15.46
CA GLN A 55 0.17 3.02 -16.14
C GLN A 55 0.03 3.20 -17.65
N SER A 56 1.08 3.67 -18.32
CA SER A 56 1.20 3.62 -19.79
C SER A 56 2.04 2.42 -20.24
N LEU A 57 1.41 1.37 -20.80
CA LEU A 57 2.16 0.23 -21.33
C LEU A 57 2.72 0.55 -22.72
N ALA A 58 3.96 1.03 -22.77
CA ALA A 58 4.66 1.43 -24.00
C ALA A 58 4.80 0.30 -25.04
N GLN A 59 4.74 -0.98 -24.64
CA GLN A 59 4.99 -2.11 -25.54
C GLN A 59 3.77 -2.59 -26.33
N ALA A 60 2.57 -2.06 -26.08
CA ALA A 60 1.36 -2.47 -26.79
C ALA A 60 0.46 -1.27 -27.06
N ARG A 61 0.71 -0.54 -28.15
CA ARG A 61 -0.18 0.53 -28.66
C ARG A 61 -0.61 1.52 -27.57
N GLU A 62 0.35 2.07 -26.82
CA GLU A 62 0.16 3.10 -25.79
C GLU A 62 -1.17 2.96 -25.01
N LYS A 63 -1.41 1.78 -24.44
CA LYS A 63 -2.59 1.58 -23.58
C LYS A 63 -2.32 2.20 -22.22
N VAL A 64 -3.21 3.11 -21.84
CA VAL A 64 -3.24 3.74 -20.53
C VAL A 64 -4.19 2.98 -19.62
N PHE A 65 -3.78 2.71 -18.39
CA PHE A 65 -4.61 2.11 -17.34
C PHE A 65 -4.55 2.93 -16.05
N LEU A 66 -5.67 3.00 -15.35
CA LEU A 66 -5.72 3.37 -13.94
C LEU A 66 -5.93 2.13 -13.10
N ARG A 67 -4.94 1.79 -12.27
CA ARG A 67 -5.02 0.71 -11.29
C ARG A 67 -5.43 1.24 -9.94
N VAL A 68 -6.59 0.81 -9.44
CA VAL A 68 -7.11 1.12 -8.11
C VAL A 68 -6.99 -0.10 -7.21
N ALA A 69 -6.29 0.07 -6.07
CA ALA A 69 -6.18 -0.94 -5.02
C ALA A 69 -6.43 -0.28 -3.66
N ARG A 70 -6.88 -1.05 -2.67
CA ARG A 70 -6.96 -0.56 -1.30
C ARG A 70 -5.57 -0.69 -0.63
N ASN A 71 -5.16 0.32 0.13
CA ASN A 71 -3.89 0.34 0.86
C ASN A 71 -3.97 -0.41 2.20
N SER A 72 -5.17 -0.82 2.61
CA SER A 72 -5.46 -1.49 3.86
C SER A 72 -6.41 -2.66 3.63
N ALA A 73 -6.39 -3.63 4.56
CA ALA A 73 -7.33 -4.72 4.57
C ALA A 73 -8.74 -4.24 4.97
N PRO A 74 -9.82 -4.87 4.45
CA PRO A 74 -9.80 -5.96 3.48
C PRO A 74 -9.49 -5.46 2.06
N ASP A 75 -8.85 -6.30 1.26
CA ASP A 75 -8.55 -5.99 -0.15
C ASP A 75 -9.84 -5.79 -1.00
N LEU A 76 -9.70 -5.22 -2.19
CA LEU A 76 -10.83 -5.13 -3.13
C LEU A 76 -11.18 -6.49 -3.72
N THR A 77 -12.47 -6.69 -3.92
CA THR A 77 -13.06 -7.89 -4.50
C THR A 77 -13.73 -7.59 -5.84
N TYR A 78 -14.21 -8.65 -6.49
CA TYR A 78 -14.98 -8.53 -7.73
C TYR A 78 -16.28 -7.74 -7.57
N SER A 79 -16.87 -7.67 -6.37
CA SER A 79 -18.06 -6.86 -6.12
C SER A 79 -17.78 -5.36 -5.98
N ASP A 80 -16.51 -4.97 -5.79
CA ASP A 80 -16.13 -3.59 -5.49
C ASP A 80 -15.93 -2.70 -6.74
N GLY A 81 -16.38 -3.14 -7.91
CA GLY A 81 -16.15 -2.43 -9.18
C GLY A 81 -16.73 -1.03 -9.24
N LEU A 82 -17.93 -0.83 -8.69
CA LEU A 82 -18.54 0.51 -8.62
C LEU A 82 -17.76 1.44 -7.68
N LEU A 83 -17.31 0.91 -6.54
CA LEU A 83 -16.50 1.65 -5.58
C LEU A 83 -15.16 2.06 -6.21
N ALA A 84 -14.48 1.11 -6.87
CA ALA A 84 -13.22 1.37 -7.56
C ALA A 84 -13.38 2.40 -8.69
N LYS A 85 -14.51 2.37 -9.42
CA LYS A 85 -14.82 3.36 -10.46
C LYS A 85 -14.93 4.77 -9.87
N ARG A 86 -15.66 4.94 -8.75
CA ARG A 86 -15.78 6.24 -8.07
C ARG A 86 -14.43 6.76 -7.59
N VAL A 87 -13.56 5.88 -7.10
CA VAL A 87 -12.18 6.25 -6.72
C VAL A 87 -11.37 6.69 -7.95
N ALA A 88 -11.50 6.02 -9.09
CA ALA A 88 -10.85 6.43 -10.33
C ALA A 88 -11.37 7.78 -10.86
N GLU A 89 -12.68 8.02 -10.79
CA GLU A 89 -13.30 9.31 -11.12
C GLU A 89 -12.77 10.42 -10.21
N ALA A 90 -12.70 10.19 -8.90
CA ALA A 90 -12.15 11.13 -7.94
C ALA A 90 -10.66 11.43 -8.19
N TYR A 91 -9.89 10.44 -8.63
CA TYR A 91 -8.50 10.64 -9.04
C TYR A 91 -8.42 11.57 -10.26
N CYS A 92 -9.20 11.31 -11.31
CA CYS A 92 -9.20 12.15 -12.51
C CYS A 92 -9.69 13.58 -12.25
N ALA A 93 -10.66 13.74 -11.35
CA ALA A 93 -11.17 15.06 -10.95
C ALA A 93 -10.08 15.96 -10.33
N ARG A 94 -9.07 15.40 -9.64
CA ARG A 94 -7.90 16.17 -9.14
C ARG A 94 -7.12 16.86 -10.25
N TYR A 95 -7.23 16.36 -11.48
CA TYR A 95 -6.57 16.90 -12.67
C TYR A 95 -7.53 17.65 -13.60
N ASN A 96 -8.75 17.99 -13.13
CA ASN A 96 -9.79 18.62 -13.94
C ASN A 96 -10.12 17.85 -15.23
N ARG A 97 -10.09 16.52 -15.16
CA ARG A 97 -10.45 15.61 -16.26
C ARG A 97 -11.52 14.61 -15.79
N PRO A 98 -12.46 14.20 -16.64
CA PRO A 98 -13.31 13.05 -16.33
C PRO A 98 -12.50 11.75 -16.42
N LEU A 99 -13.01 10.69 -15.80
CA LEU A 99 -12.60 9.33 -16.16
C LEU A 99 -13.09 9.05 -17.59
N ASN A 100 -12.24 8.45 -18.43
CA ASN A 100 -12.58 8.14 -19.81
C ASN A 100 -13.91 7.35 -19.87
N PRO A 101 -14.93 7.82 -20.61
CA PRO A 101 -16.25 7.16 -20.65
C PRO A 101 -16.21 5.77 -21.28
N ALA A 102 -15.21 5.49 -22.12
CA ALA A 102 -14.95 4.17 -22.68
C ALA A 102 -14.12 3.27 -21.75
N ALA A 103 -13.79 3.72 -20.53
CA ALA A 103 -13.00 2.94 -19.58
C ALA A 103 -13.79 1.76 -19.01
N TYR A 104 -13.56 0.59 -19.59
CA TYR A 104 -14.05 -0.67 -19.04
C TYR A 104 -13.19 -1.08 -17.84
N GLY A 105 -13.85 -1.32 -16.72
CA GLY A 105 -13.22 -1.83 -15.50
C GLY A 105 -13.01 -3.34 -15.58
N THR A 106 -11.81 -3.81 -15.30
CA THR A 106 -11.50 -5.25 -15.16
C THR A 106 -10.89 -5.51 -13.79
N PHE A 107 -11.41 -6.51 -13.08
CA PHE A 107 -10.79 -6.98 -11.85
C PHE A 107 -9.51 -7.77 -12.18
N SER A 108 -8.42 -7.43 -11.53
CA SER A 108 -7.08 -7.97 -11.78
C SER A 108 -6.41 -8.39 -10.47
N GLN A 109 -5.55 -9.41 -10.56
CA GLN A 109 -4.81 -9.90 -9.42
C GLN A 109 -3.51 -9.09 -9.19
N PRO A 110 -3.08 -8.91 -7.93
CA PRO A 110 -3.85 -9.16 -6.71
C PRO A 110 -4.81 -8.00 -6.43
N ASN A 111 -6.10 -8.32 -6.33
CA ASN A 111 -7.15 -7.50 -5.72
C ASN A 111 -7.19 -6.01 -6.12
N ALA A 112 -7.14 -5.74 -7.41
CA ALA A 112 -7.21 -4.40 -7.94
C ALA A 112 -8.20 -4.30 -9.10
N TRP A 113 -8.69 -3.09 -9.32
CA TRP A 113 -9.47 -2.75 -10.49
C TRP A 113 -8.61 -1.97 -11.47
N LEU A 114 -8.65 -2.37 -12.74
CA LEU A 114 -7.97 -1.70 -13.85
C LEU A 114 -9.00 -1.03 -14.74
N PHE A 115 -8.81 0.26 -15.04
CA PHE A 115 -9.64 1.02 -15.96
C PHE A 115 -8.82 1.46 -17.17
N GLU A 116 -9.15 0.95 -18.37
CA GLU A 116 -8.46 1.30 -19.62
C GLU A 116 -8.83 2.72 -20.08
N GLY A 117 -7.89 3.51 -20.58
CA GLY A 117 -8.15 4.83 -21.16
C GLY A 117 -7.95 6.02 -20.21
N GLY A 118 -7.71 5.77 -18.92
CA GLY A 118 -7.26 6.81 -17.97
C GLY A 118 -8.22 7.99 -17.80
N CYS A 119 -7.65 9.19 -17.61
CA CYS A 119 -8.41 10.43 -17.47
C CYS A 119 -8.44 11.17 -18.82
N GLY A 120 -9.63 11.39 -19.39
CA GLY A 120 -9.76 11.91 -20.75
C GLY A 120 -11.21 12.20 -21.15
#